data_AF-A0A0F9ENF5-F1
#
_entry.id   AF-A0A0F9ENF5-F1
#
_cell.length_a   1.000
_cell.length_b   1.000
_cell.length_c   1.000
_cell.angle_alpha   90.00
_cell.angle_beta   90.00
_cell.angle_gamma   90.00
#
_symmetry.space_group_name_H-M   'P 1'
#
loop_
_entity.id
_entity.type
_entity.pdbx_description
1 polymer ?
#
loop_
_entity_poly.entity_id
_entity_poly.type
_entity_poly.pdbx_seq_one_letter_code
_entity_poly.pdbx_strand_id
1 'polypeptide(L)'
;ILTLLDFANEFQTGQEIIELTSIHMDLAGRAYWYLPRNGLGVPGEVWVLPPHLMKPIPDEMNFIKGYIYTHGNEQIPFATNEIIRFPMPDPINPYGGVGYAQAAAVELDSESYAGKWNRNFFYNSARADAVLETEGRLNDEQYEQLRSQWASQHQGLSRAHKVAILEGGLTYKQIQVSQKDMDFPNLRKQTRENLLFTFGMPLSVMGISENVNRANAEAGDYTFARWLIKPRLTRIKNKLNEQLLPMFPQAKGVEIDFDEVVPETIEQKKSLAESGVKAGYMTINEGRKLTGLDPIPSGDILLIPLNMIPTPTTEITPTPVVESFKGFTDEQKENLWRGYAQQTEAEEKLFHRAIKILFNAQEKDAIRQLRDLGQIEDTLFDTAHDEFAKTFKPLIESVYSFHREEILGGAEPVGPHKQVDPIALEWIETRSLTLAAELNETTKSEIRRQLALGFEEGESIPDLTKRISSYYDDAFKRRAALTARTEVIAASNEGALRGYEEQGILKAEFFPAPDACPECEAEIGIYPVEEVHSKIPVHPNCRCVFLPVVE
;
A
#
# COMPACT_ATOMS: atom_id res chain seq x y z
N ILE A 1 -35.76 14.89 4.39
CA ILE A 1 -34.95 13.72 3.99
C ILE A 1 -33.72 13.63 4.87
N LEU A 2 -32.83 14.62 4.87
CA LEU A 2 -31.65 14.62 5.76
C LEU A 2 -32.05 14.47 7.24
N THR A 3 -33.09 15.17 7.70
CA THR A 3 -33.64 15.00 9.06
C THR A 3 -34.09 13.56 9.37
N LEU A 4 -34.62 12.82 8.39
CA LEU A 4 -34.99 11.41 8.56
C LEU A 4 -33.74 10.51 8.64
N LEU A 5 -32.69 10.88 7.90
CA LEU A 5 -31.41 10.17 7.95
C LEU A 5 -30.63 10.47 9.21
N ASP A 6 -30.73 11.67 9.80
CA ASP A 6 -30.10 12.02 11.07
C ASP A 6 -30.83 11.38 12.27
N PHE A 7 -32.17 11.37 12.22
CA PHE A 7 -33.05 10.81 13.24
C PHE A 7 -33.92 9.71 12.63
N ALA A 8 -33.36 8.51 12.59
CA ALA A 8 -33.97 7.35 11.95
C ALA A 8 -35.27 6.92 12.65
N ASN A 9 -35.25 6.76 13.97
CA ASN A 9 -36.41 6.44 14.79
C ASN A 9 -36.20 6.93 16.23
N GLU A 10 -37.16 6.69 17.13
CA GLU A 10 -37.10 7.15 18.53
C GLU A 10 -35.91 6.57 19.31
N PHE A 11 -35.40 5.39 18.93
CA PHE A 11 -34.38 4.65 19.66
C PHE A 11 -32.99 4.73 19.04
N GLN A 12 -32.90 5.06 17.75
CA GLN A 12 -31.67 4.98 16.97
C GLN A 12 -31.46 6.25 16.15
N THR A 13 -30.23 6.73 16.20
CA THR A 13 -29.70 7.78 15.34
C THR A 13 -29.43 7.26 13.93
N GLY A 14 -29.23 8.19 13.00
CA GLY A 14 -28.76 7.91 11.65
C GLY A 14 -27.49 7.08 11.57
N GLN A 15 -26.51 7.40 12.43
CA GLN A 15 -25.25 6.71 12.44
C GLN A 15 -25.43 5.23 12.82
N GLU A 16 -26.20 4.95 13.87
CA GLU A 16 -26.44 3.58 14.34
C GLU A 16 -27.13 2.71 13.29
N ILE A 17 -28.08 3.27 12.52
CA ILE A 17 -28.72 2.51 11.44
C ILE A 17 -27.75 2.23 10.28
N ILE A 18 -26.84 3.14 9.94
CA ILE A 18 -25.84 2.94 8.89
C ILE A 18 -24.80 1.90 9.31
N GLU A 19 -24.36 1.94 10.57
CA GLU A 19 -23.47 0.94 11.15
C GLU A 19 -24.12 -0.45 11.12
N LEU A 20 -25.35 -0.58 11.61
CA LEU A 20 -26.08 -1.85 11.60
C LEU A 20 -26.34 -2.38 10.19
N THR A 21 -26.60 -1.47 9.24
CA THR A 21 -26.75 -1.83 7.81
C THR A 21 -25.45 -2.40 7.26
N SER A 22 -24.33 -1.75 7.56
CA SER A 22 -23.01 -2.23 7.15
C SER A 22 -22.70 -3.61 7.74
N ILE A 23 -22.99 -3.81 9.03
CA ILE A 23 -22.83 -5.11 9.71
C ILE A 23 -23.67 -6.19 9.03
N HIS A 24 -24.94 -5.92 8.74
CA HIS A 24 -25.81 -6.88 8.06
C HIS A 24 -25.34 -7.23 6.64
N MET A 25 -24.86 -6.23 5.89
CA MET A 25 -24.27 -6.45 4.56
C MET A 25 -23.01 -7.32 4.65
N ASP A 26 -22.14 -7.07 5.62
CA ASP A 26 -20.87 -7.79 5.78
C ASP A 26 -21.05 -9.22 6.27
N LEU A 27 -21.96 -9.42 7.23
CA LEU A 27 -22.19 -10.73 7.83
C LEU A 27 -23.09 -11.62 6.97
N ALA A 28 -24.20 -11.07 6.47
CA ALA A 28 -25.26 -11.85 5.82
C ALA A 28 -25.40 -11.56 4.32
N GLY A 29 -24.62 -10.64 3.76
CA GLY A 29 -24.67 -10.25 2.35
C GLY A 29 -25.90 -9.42 1.99
N ARG A 30 -26.69 -9.01 2.98
CA ARG A 30 -27.96 -8.32 2.75
C ARG A 30 -28.41 -7.53 3.97
N ALA A 31 -28.98 -6.36 3.73
CA ALA A 31 -29.69 -5.58 4.74
C ALA A 31 -31.05 -5.10 4.21
N TYR A 32 -31.98 -4.84 5.13
CA TYR A 32 -33.34 -4.40 4.82
C TYR A 32 -33.74 -3.25 5.73
N TRP A 33 -34.27 -2.17 5.15
CA TRP A 33 -34.89 -1.08 5.91
C TRP A 33 -36.39 -1.09 5.68
N TYR A 34 -37.16 -1.06 6.76
CA TYR A 34 -38.58 -0.82 6.74
C TYR A 34 -38.88 0.67 6.95
N LEU A 35 -39.78 1.20 6.13
CA LEU A 35 -40.12 2.62 6.06
C LEU A 35 -41.61 2.84 6.34
N PRO A 36 -42.03 2.92 7.61
CA PRO A 36 -43.40 3.28 7.93
C PRO A 36 -43.71 4.68 7.42
N ARG A 37 -44.87 4.82 6.77
CA ARG A 37 -45.32 6.08 6.19
C ARG A 37 -46.09 6.89 7.23
N ASN A 38 -45.84 8.20 7.28
CA ASN A 38 -46.59 9.13 8.11
C ASN A 38 -47.93 9.52 7.45
N GLY A 39 -48.71 10.38 8.12
CA GLY A 39 -50.01 10.85 7.61
C GLY A 39 -49.97 11.61 6.28
N LEU A 40 -48.78 11.99 5.79
CA LEU A 40 -48.57 12.62 4.47
C LEU A 40 -48.18 11.60 3.38
N GLY A 41 -48.14 10.30 3.71
CA GLY A 41 -47.82 9.22 2.79
C GLY A 41 -46.33 9.08 2.45
N VAL A 42 -45.45 9.82 3.14
CA VAL A 42 -43.98 9.76 3.00
C VAL A 42 -43.37 9.01 4.18
N PRO A 43 -42.19 8.38 4.03
CA PRO A 43 -41.47 7.75 5.14
C PRO A 43 -41.23 8.71 6.30
N GLY A 44 -41.66 8.32 7.50
CA GLY A 44 -41.48 9.08 8.73
C GLY A 44 -40.39 8.54 9.64
N GLU A 45 -40.08 7.24 9.53
CA GLU A 45 -39.05 6.55 10.32
C GLU A 45 -38.31 5.53 9.44
N VAL A 46 -37.17 5.05 9.94
CA VAL A 46 -36.35 4.00 9.33
C VAL A 46 -36.05 2.92 10.36
N TRP A 47 -36.41 1.69 10.04
CA TRP A 47 -36.19 0.51 10.88
C TRP A 47 -35.33 -0.52 10.16
N VAL A 48 -34.15 -0.84 10.69
CA VAL A 48 -33.28 -1.87 10.09
C VAL A 48 -33.76 -3.25 10.55
N LEU A 49 -34.25 -4.06 9.61
CA LEU A 49 -34.77 -5.40 9.92
C LEU A 49 -33.66 -6.45 9.88
N PRO A 50 -33.63 -7.41 10.83
CA PRO A 50 -32.66 -8.49 10.82
C PRO A 50 -32.76 -9.36 9.55
N PRO A 51 -31.66 -9.57 8.81
CA PRO A 51 -31.70 -10.21 7.50
C PRO A 51 -32.04 -11.71 7.57
N HIS A 52 -31.82 -12.37 8.71
CA HIS A 52 -32.14 -13.78 8.91
C HIS A 52 -33.65 -14.04 9.06
N LEU A 53 -34.44 -13.02 9.39
CA LEU A 53 -35.90 -13.08 9.51
C LEU A 53 -36.62 -12.62 8.25
N MET A 54 -35.88 -12.06 7.27
CA MET A 54 -36.42 -11.53 6.03
C MET A 54 -36.16 -12.48 4.85
N LYS A 55 -37.19 -12.68 4.01
CA LYS A 55 -37.08 -13.43 2.76
C LYS A 55 -37.72 -12.67 1.59
N PRO A 56 -37.00 -12.43 0.48
CA PRO A 56 -37.61 -11.94 -0.75
C PRO A 56 -38.45 -13.04 -1.40
N ILE A 57 -39.60 -12.66 -1.97
CA ILE A 57 -40.44 -13.55 -2.77
C ILE A 57 -40.11 -13.32 -4.25
N PRO A 58 -39.50 -14.30 -4.94
CA PRO A 58 -39.24 -14.21 -6.38
C PRO A 58 -40.53 -14.02 -7.19
N ASP A 59 -40.43 -13.28 -8.28
CA ASP A 59 -41.52 -13.06 -9.24
C ASP A 59 -41.00 -13.17 -10.66
N GLU A 60 -41.74 -13.83 -11.54
CA GLU A 60 -41.32 -14.05 -12.93
C GLU A 60 -41.31 -12.75 -13.77
N MET A 61 -42.19 -11.79 -13.46
CA MET A 61 -42.33 -10.55 -14.23
C MET A 61 -41.57 -9.38 -13.62
N ASN A 62 -41.61 -9.24 -12.29
CA ASN A 62 -41.08 -8.08 -11.57
C ASN A 62 -39.79 -8.37 -10.79
N PHE A 63 -39.21 -9.56 -10.97
CA PHE A 63 -38.06 -10.08 -10.23
C PHE A 63 -38.35 -10.36 -8.74
N ILE A 64 -38.93 -9.40 -8.00
CA ILE A 64 -39.37 -9.57 -6.61
C ILE A 64 -40.80 -9.05 -6.46
N LYS A 65 -41.70 -9.87 -5.93
CA LYS A 65 -43.11 -9.49 -5.65
C LYS A 65 -43.26 -8.72 -4.33
N GLY A 66 -42.42 -9.05 -3.35
CA GLY A 66 -42.47 -8.50 -2.01
C GLY A 66 -41.52 -9.24 -1.06
N TYR A 67 -41.67 -8.99 0.23
CA TYR A 67 -40.85 -9.58 1.28
C TYR A 67 -41.72 -10.20 2.37
N ILE A 68 -41.20 -11.22 3.05
CA ILE A 68 -41.83 -11.81 4.23
C ILE A 68 -40.88 -11.64 5.40
N TYR A 69 -41.38 -11.03 6.47
CA TYR A 69 -40.73 -11.00 7.77
C TYR A 69 -41.34 -12.08 8.65
N THR A 70 -40.50 -12.95 9.21
CA THR A 70 -40.95 -14.04 10.09
C THR A 70 -40.56 -13.72 11.54
N HIS A 71 -41.55 -13.59 12.42
CA HIS A 71 -41.34 -13.40 13.86
C HIS A 71 -42.07 -14.51 14.63
N GLY A 72 -41.31 -15.47 15.16
CA GLY A 72 -41.88 -16.68 15.75
C GLY A 72 -42.70 -17.46 14.71
N ASN A 73 -44.02 -17.57 14.93
CA ASN A 73 -44.95 -18.24 14.02
C ASN A 73 -45.68 -17.27 13.07
N GLU A 74 -45.51 -15.97 13.23
CA GLU A 74 -46.18 -14.96 12.40
C GLU A 74 -45.35 -14.64 11.16
N GLN A 75 -46.02 -14.55 10.02
CA GLN A 75 -45.43 -14.09 8.76
C GLN A 75 -46.11 -12.78 8.36
N ILE A 76 -45.32 -11.72 8.37
CA ILE A 76 -45.77 -10.37 8.01
C ILE A 76 -45.31 -10.10 6.57
N PRO A 77 -46.23 -10.00 5.59
CA PRO A 77 -45.88 -9.67 4.23
C PRO A 77 -45.67 -8.15 4.09
N PHE A 78 -44.62 -7.76 3.38
CA PHE A 78 -44.30 -6.39 3.01
C PHE A 78 -44.27 -6.23 1.49
N ALA A 79 -44.78 -5.10 1.01
CA ALA A 79 -44.67 -4.71 -0.39
C ALA A 79 -43.24 -4.22 -0.72
N THR A 80 -42.90 -4.19 -2.01
CA THR A 80 -41.58 -3.76 -2.49
C THR A 80 -41.28 -2.28 -2.20
N ASN A 81 -42.31 -1.45 -2.06
CA ASN A 81 -42.18 -0.01 -1.78
C ASN A 81 -42.17 0.32 -0.27
N GLU A 82 -42.24 -0.68 0.60
CA GLU A 82 -42.12 -0.53 2.06
C GLU A 82 -40.72 -0.89 2.57
N ILE A 83 -39.94 -1.59 1.74
CA ILE A 83 -38.63 -2.13 2.09
C ILE A 83 -37.56 -1.60 1.16
N ILE A 84 -36.50 -1.00 1.72
CA ILE A 84 -35.25 -0.79 0.99
C ILE A 84 -34.35 -1.99 1.20
N ARG A 85 -33.90 -2.61 0.11
CA ARG A 85 -32.99 -3.77 0.13
C ARG A 85 -31.58 -3.34 -0.27
N PHE A 86 -30.59 -3.75 0.51
CA PHE A 86 -29.16 -3.59 0.21
C PHE A 86 -28.51 -4.96 -0.01
N PRO A 87 -28.53 -5.53 -1.24
CA PRO A 87 -27.92 -6.82 -1.50
C PRO A 87 -26.46 -6.69 -1.92
N MET A 88 -25.63 -7.60 -1.43
CA MET A 88 -24.31 -7.88 -2.00
C MET A 88 -24.48 -8.83 -3.19
N PRO A 89 -23.63 -8.73 -4.23
CA PRO A 89 -23.69 -9.61 -5.39
C PRO A 89 -23.47 -11.07 -4.98
N ASP A 90 -24.33 -11.96 -5.45
CA ASP A 90 -24.22 -13.41 -5.26
C ASP A 90 -24.35 -14.10 -6.63
N PRO A 91 -23.31 -14.81 -7.10
CA PRO A 91 -23.33 -15.46 -8.41
C PRO A 91 -24.22 -16.71 -8.45
N ILE A 92 -24.58 -17.27 -7.30
CA ILE A 92 -25.38 -18.50 -7.19
C ILE A 92 -26.86 -18.17 -7.01
N ASN A 93 -27.18 -17.18 -6.18
CA ASN A 93 -28.56 -16.78 -5.90
C ASN A 93 -28.83 -15.29 -6.19
N PRO A 94 -29.52 -14.96 -7.29
CA PRO A 94 -29.77 -13.56 -7.68
C PRO A 94 -30.74 -12.82 -6.73
N TYR A 95 -31.57 -13.56 -5.98
CA TYR A 95 -32.51 -12.98 -5.00
C TYR A 95 -31.86 -12.80 -3.63
N GLY A 96 -30.73 -13.46 -3.39
CA GLY A 96 -30.02 -13.47 -2.12
C GLY A 96 -28.96 -12.38 -2.04
N GLY A 97 -27.85 -12.75 -1.42
CA GLY A 97 -26.67 -11.93 -1.23
C GLY A 97 -25.70 -12.71 -0.35
N VAL A 98 -24.41 -12.64 -0.67
CA VAL A 98 -23.35 -13.30 0.10
C VAL A 98 -22.50 -12.26 0.82
N GLY A 99 -22.33 -12.45 2.12
CA GLY A 99 -21.52 -11.57 2.96
C GLY A 99 -20.04 -11.99 2.98
N TYR A 100 -19.16 -11.08 3.35
CA TYR A 100 -17.73 -11.37 3.54
C TYR A 100 -17.50 -12.45 4.60
N ALA A 101 -18.28 -12.43 5.69
CA ALA A 101 -18.17 -13.46 6.74
C ALA A 101 -18.60 -14.86 6.25
N GLN A 102 -19.57 -14.92 5.34
CA GLN A 102 -19.99 -16.18 4.73
C GLN A 102 -18.91 -16.73 3.78
N ALA A 103 -18.21 -15.84 3.06
CA ALA A 103 -17.08 -16.22 2.22
C ALA A 103 -15.89 -16.75 3.04
N ALA A 104 -15.65 -16.19 4.24
CA ALA A 104 -14.60 -16.61 5.17
C ALA A 104 -15.05 -17.65 6.22
N ALA A 105 -16.14 -18.38 5.98
CA ALA A 105 -16.72 -19.28 7.00
C ALA A 105 -15.73 -20.37 7.46
N VAL A 106 -14.92 -20.91 6.55
CA VAL A 106 -13.95 -21.97 6.86
C VAL A 106 -12.81 -21.45 7.74
N GLU A 107 -12.33 -20.25 7.45
CA GLU A 107 -11.29 -19.57 8.22
C GLU A 107 -11.79 -19.20 9.62
N LEU A 108 -13.03 -18.68 9.72
CA LEU A 108 -13.68 -18.36 10.99
C LEU A 108 -13.87 -19.61 11.88
N ASP A 109 -14.31 -20.72 11.28
CA ASP A 109 -14.44 -22.00 11.98
C ASP A 109 -13.07 -22.48 12.47
N SER A 110 -12.05 -22.42 11.62
CA SER A 110 -10.67 -22.79 11.95
C SER A 110 -10.13 -21.99 13.13
N GLU A 111 -10.31 -20.67 13.13
CA GLU A 111 -9.89 -19.78 14.22
C GLU A 111 -10.67 -20.05 15.52
N SER A 112 -11.98 -20.32 15.41
CA SER A 112 -12.84 -20.69 16.55
C SER A 112 -12.38 -22.00 17.19
N TYR A 113 -12.07 -23.03 16.38
CA TYR A 113 -11.55 -24.29 16.86
C TYR A 113 -10.15 -24.16 17.45
N ALA A 114 -9.27 -23.38 16.81
CA ALA A 114 -7.94 -23.06 17.32
C ALA A 114 -8.02 -22.39 18.69
N GLY A 115 -8.86 -21.36 18.85
CA GLY A 115 -9.08 -20.67 20.13
C GLY A 115 -9.63 -21.59 21.22
N LYS A 116 -10.62 -22.44 20.90
CA LYS A 116 -11.19 -23.44 21.84
C LYS A 116 -10.15 -24.48 22.24
N TRP A 117 -9.37 -24.98 21.28
CA TRP A 117 -8.31 -25.95 21.53
C TRP A 117 -7.25 -25.35 22.45
N ASN A 118 -6.78 -24.13 22.17
CA ASN A 118 -5.79 -23.45 23.00
C ASN A 118 -6.29 -23.18 24.42
N ARG A 119 -7.55 -22.73 24.54
CA ARG A 119 -8.20 -22.57 25.86
C ARG A 119 -8.25 -23.90 26.61
N ASN A 120 -8.65 -24.98 25.95
CA ASN A 120 -8.74 -26.31 26.57
C ASN A 120 -7.36 -26.87 26.94
N PHE A 121 -6.33 -26.61 26.11
CA PHE A 121 -4.95 -26.98 26.39
C PHE A 121 -4.47 -26.33 27.70
N PHE A 122 -4.66 -25.01 27.87
CA PHE A 122 -4.33 -24.33 29.12
C PHE A 122 -5.22 -24.75 30.29
N TYR A 123 -6.52 -24.98 30.05
CA TYR A 123 -7.44 -25.50 31.06
C TYR A 123 -7.00 -26.88 31.58
N ASN A 124 -6.33 -27.67 30.75
CA ASN A 124 -5.78 -28.99 31.07
C ASN A 124 -4.28 -28.96 31.41
N SER A 125 -3.76 -27.85 31.94
CA SER A 125 -2.37 -27.72 32.42
C SER A 125 -1.28 -27.78 31.36
N ALA A 126 -1.61 -27.45 30.10
CA ALA A 126 -0.65 -27.46 28.99
C ALA A 126 0.05 -28.83 28.79
N ARG A 127 -0.59 -29.93 29.19
CA ARG A 127 -0.10 -31.29 28.95
C ARG A 127 -0.90 -31.90 27.80
N ALA A 128 -0.19 -32.43 26.82
CA ALA A 128 -0.77 -33.30 25.80
C ALA A 128 -1.28 -34.61 26.45
N ASP A 129 -2.22 -35.27 25.75
CA ASP A 129 -2.93 -36.44 26.24
C ASP A 129 -1.98 -37.48 26.89
N ALA A 130 -2.40 -38.06 28.00
CA ALA A 130 -1.62 -39.08 28.70
C ALA A 130 -2.32 -40.43 28.63
N VAL A 131 -1.51 -41.48 28.51
CA VAL A 131 -1.99 -42.85 28.54
C VAL A 131 -1.57 -43.46 29.88
N LEU A 132 -2.56 -43.98 30.61
CA LEU A 132 -2.32 -44.83 31.77
C LEU A 132 -2.28 -46.28 31.29
N GLU A 133 -1.13 -46.93 31.48
CA GLU A 133 -0.91 -48.31 31.07
C GLU A 133 -0.86 -49.23 32.30
N THR A 134 -1.45 -50.41 32.19
CA THR A 134 -1.37 -51.48 33.19
C THR A 134 -1.27 -52.83 32.51
N GLU A 135 -0.50 -53.75 33.09
CA GLU A 135 -0.37 -55.14 32.63
C GLU A 135 -1.59 -55.99 33.01
N GLY A 136 -2.39 -55.54 33.98
CA GLY A 136 -3.57 -56.24 34.50
C GLY A 136 -4.88 -55.81 33.82
N ARG A 137 -5.83 -56.74 33.67
CA ARG A 137 -7.16 -56.43 33.13
C ARG A 137 -8.05 -55.83 34.23
N LEU A 138 -8.43 -54.56 34.08
CA LEU A 138 -9.37 -53.89 34.97
C LEU A 138 -10.78 -54.45 34.77
N ASN A 139 -11.56 -54.58 35.86
CA ASN A 139 -13.00 -54.76 35.77
C ASN A 139 -13.71 -53.41 35.55
N ASP A 140 -14.98 -53.43 35.11
CA ASP A 140 -15.72 -52.20 34.75
C ASP A 140 -15.85 -51.22 35.92
N GLU A 141 -15.97 -51.73 37.14
CA GLU A 141 -16.14 -50.94 38.36
C GLU A 141 -14.84 -50.20 38.76
N GLN A 142 -13.70 -50.89 38.63
CA GLN A 142 -12.36 -50.34 38.83
C GLN A 142 -12.02 -49.30 37.75
N TYR A 143 -12.43 -49.53 36.50
CA TYR A 143 -12.23 -48.58 35.42
C TYR A 143 -12.94 -47.26 35.69
N GLU A 144 -14.22 -47.31 36.10
CA GLU A 144 -14.99 -46.09 36.32
C GLU A 144 -14.55 -45.35 37.60
N GLN A 145 -14.11 -46.07 38.64
CA GLN A 145 -13.44 -45.46 39.80
C GLN A 145 -12.15 -44.73 39.40
N LEU A 146 -11.29 -45.37 38.61
CA LEU A 146 -10.03 -44.78 38.16
C LEU A 146 -10.29 -43.54 37.28
N ARG A 147 -11.25 -43.61 36.37
CA ARG A 147 -11.68 -42.49 35.52
C ARG A 147 -12.18 -41.31 36.34
N SER A 148 -13.05 -41.57 37.33
CA SER A 148 -13.59 -40.57 38.25
C SER A 148 -12.49 -39.90 39.08
N GLN A 149 -11.58 -40.69 39.66
CA GLN A 149 -10.45 -40.17 40.42
C GLN A 149 -9.52 -39.33 39.54
N TRP A 150 -9.19 -39.81 38.33
CA TRP A 150 -8.34 -39.09 37.39
C TRP A 150 -8.95 -37.74 36.99
N ALA A 151 -10.22 -37.73 36.59
CA ALA A 151 -10.95 -36.51 36.25
C ALA A 151 -10.98 -35.54 37.44
N SER A 152 -11.23 -36.05 38.66
CA SER A 152 -11.19 -35.20 39.84
C SER A 152 -9.79 -34.60 40.08
N GLN A 153 -8.71 -35.35 39.95
CA GLN A 153 -7.40 -34.84 40.32
C GLN A 153 -6.79 -33.88 39.29
N HIS A 154 -7.16 -34.00 38.01
CA HIS A 154 -6.47 -33.31 36.92
C HIS A 154 -7.36 -32.41 36.04
N GLN A 155 -8.68 -32.37 36.25
CA GLN A 155 -9.56 -31.47 35.51
C GLN A 155 -9.65 -30.09 36.20
N GLY A 156 -9.34 -29.02 35.45
CA GLY A 156 -9.54 -27.62 35.85
C GLY A 156 -8.27 -26.85 36.19
N LEU A 157 -8.30 -25.53 35.94
CA LEU A 157 -7.19 -24.59 36.10
C LEU A 157 -6.48 -24.67 37.47
N SER A 158 -7.22 -24.80 38.57
CA SER A 158 -6.65 -24.84 39.93
C SER A 158 -6.02 -26.19 40.29
N ARG A 159 -6.21 -27.22 39.46
CA ARG A 159 -5.66 -28.56 39.63
C ARG A 159 -4.49 -28.80 38.66
N ALA A 160 -4.08 -27.76 37.94
CA ALA A 160 -2.97 -27.82 37.04
C ALA A 160 -1.65 -28.12 37.75
N HIS A 161 -0.80 -28.91 37.11
CA HIS A 161 0.51 -29.34 37.60
C HIS A 161 0.51 -30.18 38.89
N LYS A 162 -0.66 -30.67 39.35
CA LYS A 162 -0.68 -31.64 40.46
C LYS A 162 0.01 -32.94 40.06
N VAL A 163 0.70 -33.53 41.03
CA VAL A 163 1.37 -34.83 40.86
C VAL A 163 0.33 -35.93 40.99
N ALA A 164 0.19 -36.77 39.97
CA ALA A 164 -0.64 -37.95 40.02
C ALA A 164 0.02 -39.01 40.91
N ILE A 165 -0.74 -39.58 41.86
CA ILE A 165 -0.33 -40.75 42.62
C ILE A 165 -1.03 -41.94 41.98
N LEU A 166 -0.24 -42.93 41.52
CA LEU A 166 -0.74 -44.12 40.85
C LEU A 166 -0.50 -45.36 41.72
N GLU A 167 -1.54 -46.18 41.88
CA GLU A 167 -1.52 -47.45 42.62
C GLU A 167 -1.61 -48.65 41.67
N GLY A 168 -1.29 -49.86 42.14
CA GLY A 168 -1.58 -51.10 41.41
C GLY A 168 -0.78 -51.34 40.11
N GLY A 169 0.42 -50.78 39.98
CA GLY A 169 1.29 -51.00 38.82
C GLY A 169 0.94 -50.14 37.58
N LEU A 170 0.08 -49.13 37.74
CA LEU A 170 -0.22 -48.17 36.67
C LEU A 170 1.00 -47.32 36.33
N THR A 171 1.32 -47.23 35.04
CA THR A 171 2.40 -46.39 34.51
C THR A 171 1.83 -45.20 33.75
N TYR A 172 2.30 -44.00 34.07
CA TYR A 172 1.96 -42.78 33.35
C TYR A 172 2.89 -42.60 32.15
N LYS A 173 2.34 -42.71 30.93
CA LYS A 173 3.04 -42.34 29.69
C LYS A 173 2.50 -41.02 29.18
N GLN A 174 3.33 -39.97 29.25
CA GLN A 174 3.01 -38.69 28.65
C GLN A 174 3.20 -38.80 27.13
N ILE A 175 2.15 -38.52 26.34
CA ILE A 175 2.34 -38.24 24.91
C ILE A 175 2.80 -36.80 24.86
N GLN A 176 4.09 -36.56 24.60
CA GLN A 176 4.59 -35.20 24.40
C GLN A 176 4.28 -34.77 22.97
N VAL A 177 3.18 -34.06 22.77
CA VAL A 177 3.01 -33.20 21.60
C VAL A 177 3.53 -31.83 22.02
N SER A 178 4.68 -31.40 21.50
CA SER A 178 5.17 -30.07 21.84
C SER A 178 4.37 -29.03 21.06
N GLN A 179 3.94 -27.94 21.71
CA GLN A 179 3.30 -26.84 21.00
C GLN A 179 4.23 -26.20 19.96
N LYS A 180 5.54 -26.37 20.11
CA LYS A 180 6.55 -25.92 19.16
C LYS A 180 6.45 -26.69 17.83
N ASP A 181 5.97 -27.93 17.84
CA ASP A 181 5.80 -28.76 16.64
C ASP A 181 4.54 -28.39 15.84
N MET A 182 3.60 -27.64 16.41
CA MET A 182 2.30 -27.32 15.78
C MET A 182 2.26 -25.97 15.04
N ASP A 183 3.37 -25.21 14.99
CA ASP A 183 3.49 -23.88 14.36
C ASP A 183 2.24 -22.97 14.47
N PHE A 184 1.61 -23.04 15.65
CA PHE A 184 0.30 -22.44 15.90
C PHE A 184 0.30 -20.90 15.81
N PRO A 185 1.36 -20.18 16.26
CA PRO A 185 1.46 -18.74 16.07
C PRO A 185 1.41 -18.33 14.60
N ASN A 186 2.11 -19.06 13.71
CA ASN A 186 2.09 -18.77 12.28
C ASN A 186 0.73 -19.09 11.66
N LEU A 187 0.09 -20.20 12.05
CA LEU A 187 -1.26 -20.52 11.60
C LEU A 187 -2.24 -19.40 11.96
N ARG A 188 -2.23 -18.90 13.21
CA ARG A 188 -3.14 -17.82 13.63
C ARG A 188 -2.79 -16.48 12.96
N LYS A 189 -1.51 -16.20 12.72
CA LYS A 189 -1.09 -15.03 11.94
C LYS A 189 -1.68 -15.10 10.53
N GLN A 190 -1.53 -16.24 9.85
CA GLN A 190 -2.06 -16.47 8.51
C GLN A 190 -3.60 -16.41 8.48
N THR A 191 -4.29 -17.05 9.42
CA THR A 191 -5.75 -17.01 9.50
C THR A 191 -6.25 -15.59 9.74
N ARG A 192 -5.61 -14.82 10.64
CA ARG A 192 -5.93 -13.40 10.85
C ARG A 192 -5.75 -12.58 9.57
N GLU A 193 -4.64 -12.77 8.86
CA GLU A 193 -4.37 -12.06 7.60
C GLU A 193 -5.42 -12.42 6.54
N ASN A 194 -5.76 -13.69 6.35
CA ASN A 194 -6.82 -14.14 5.44
C ASN A 194 -8.18 -13.53 5.77
N LEU A 195 -8.53 -13.43 7.06
CA LEU A 195 -9.76 -12.77 7.49
C LEU A 195 -9.72 -11.29 7.12
N LEU A 196 -8.65 -10.57 7.46
CA LEU A 196 -8.51 -9.14 7.13
C LEU A 196 -8.57 -8.89 5.62
N PHE A 197 -7.94 -9.75 4.82
CA PHE A 197 -8.01 -9.70 3.36
C PHE A 197 -9.44 -9.90 2.83
N THR A 198 -10.21 -10.80 3.43
CA THR A 198 -11.60 -11.04 3.00
C THR A 198 -12.50 -9.82 3.23
N PHE A 199 -12.24 -9.05 4.30
CA PHE A 199 -12.92 -7.78 4.56
C PHE A 199 -12.28 -6.58 3.84
N GLY A 200 -11.17 -6.79 3.12
CA GLY A 200 -10.42 -5.72 2.45
C GLY A 200 -9.73 -4.74 3.41
N MET A 201 -9.48 -5.16 4.65
CA MET A 201 -8.84 -4.36 5.70
C MET A 201 -7.31 -4.40 5.58
N PRO A 202 -6.63 -3.27 5.35
CA PRO A 202 -5.17 -3.24 5.35
C PRO A 202 -4.60 -3.49 6.75
N LEU A 203 -3.45 -4.17 6.82
CA LEU A 203 -2.76 -4.45 8.08
C LEU A 203 -2.30 -3.16 8.79
N SER A 204 -1.89 -2.15 8.02
CA SER A 204 -1.48 -0.84 8.53
C SER A 204 -2.58 -0.13 9.32
N VAL A 205 -3.82 -0.16 8.80
CA VAL A 205 -5.00 0.43 9.47
C VAL A 205 -5.33 -0.29 10.78
N MET A 206 -5.07 -1.60 10.84
CA MET A 206 -5.25 -2.38 12.07
C MET A 206 -4.12 -2.18 13.11
N GLY A 207 -3.11 -1.36 12.81
CA GLY A 207 -1.92 -1.19 13.64
C GLY A 207 -1.04 -2.43 13.72
N ILE A 208 -1.23 -3.39 12.80
CA ILE A 208 -0.47 -4.64 12.73
C ILE A 208 0.64 -4.42 11.70
N SER A 209 1.69 -3.73 12.11
CA SER A 209 2.82 -3.43 11.25
C SER A 209 4.10 -3.36 12.09
N GLU A 210 5.17 -3.97 11.57
CA GLU A 210 6.47 -4.02 12.24
C GLU A 210 7.32 -2.76 12.01
N ASN A 211 6.98 -1.92 11.01
CA ASN A 211 7.68 -0.66 10.69
C ASN A 211 6.71 0.39 10.09
N VAL A 212 5.86 1.00 10.93
CA VAL A 212 5.02 2.13 10.47
C VAL A 212 5.83 3.43 10.55
N ASN A 213 6.27 3.95 9.41
CA ASN A 213 6.56 5.37 9.30
C ASN A 213 5.25 6.13 8.96
N ARG A 214 5.20 7.44 9.23
CA ARG A 214 3.99 8.25 9.01
C ARG A 214 3.49 8.21 7.57
N ALA A 215 4.40 8.21 6.60
CA ALA A 215 4.05 8.13 5.17
C ALA A 215 3.33 6.82 4.81
N ASN A 216 3.77 5.69 5.37
CA ASN A 216 3.15 4.38 5.16
C ASN A 216 1.76 4.30 5.81
N ALA A 217 1.56 4.96 6.95
CA ALA A 217 0.25 5.05 7.59
C ALA A 217 -0.74 5.87 6.74
N GLU A 218 -0.32 7.06 6.31
CA GLU A 218 -1.15 7.96 5.47
C GLU A 218 -1.50 7.30 4.13
N ALA A 219 -0.55 6.59 3.49
CA ALA A 219 -0.81 5.81 2.29
C ALA A 219 -1.76 4.62 2.53
N GLY A 220 -1.69 4.01 3.72
CA GLY A 220 -2.60 2.96 4.17
C GLY A 220 -4.04 3.47 4.33
N ASP A 221 -4.21 4.59 5.02
CA ASP A 221 -5.51 5.25 5.22
C ASP A 221 -6.12 5.69 3.89
N TYR A 222 -5.30 6.23 2.99
CA TYR A 222 -5.70 6.57 1.62
C TYR A 222 -6.26 5.34 0.88
N THR A 223 -5.50 4.26 0.86
CA THR A 223 -5.85 3.02 0.15
C THR A 223 -7.14 2.42 0.72
N PHE A 224 -7.25 2.41 2.05
CA PHE A 224 -8.43 1.94 2.78
C PHE A 224 -9.68 2.75 2.42
N ALA A 225 -9.59 4.07 2.48
CA ALA A 225 -10.72 4.94 2.17
C ALA A 225 -11.13 4.82 0.69
N ARG A 226 -10.16 4.79 -0.24
CA ARG A 226 -10.39 4.72 -1.68
C ARG A 226 -11.02 3.40 -2.12
N TRP A 227 -10.46 2.28 -1.69
CA TRP A 227 -10.83 0.96 -2.21
C TRP A 227 -11.93 0.28 -1.40
N LEU A 228 -12.06 0.58 -0.10
CA LEU A 228 -13.08 -0.04 0.75
C LEU A 228 -14.22 0.91 1.09
N ILE A 229 -13.94 2.06 1.70
CA ILE A 229 -15.00 2.93 2.26
C ILE A 229 -15.82 3.59 1.15
N LYS A 230 -15.18 4.24 0.17
CA LYS A 230 -15.88 4.97 -0.90
C LYS A 230 -16.83 4.09 -1.71
N PRO A 231 -16.46 2.87 -2.17
CA PRO A 231 -17.40 1.98 -2.85
C PRO A 231 -18.58 1.54 -1.99
N ARG A 232 -18.38 1.35 -0.67
CA ARG A 232 -19.45 1.00 0.27
C ARG A 232 -20.45 2.14 0.44
N LEU A 233 -19.95 3.35 0.68
CA LEU A 233 -20.79 4.55 0.78
C LEU A 233 -21.53 4.81 -0.54
N THR A 234 -20.86 4.66 -1.68
CA THR A 234 -21.48 4.78 -3.01
C THR A 234 -22.61 3.78 -3.21
N ARG A 235 -22.45 2.53 -2.75
CA ARG A 235 -23.51 1.52 -2.83
C ARG A 235 -24.73 1.91 -2.00
N ILE A 236 -24.53 2.38 -0.77
CA ILE A 236 -25.62 2.85 0.10
C ILE A 236 -26.30 4.07 -0.55
N LYS A 237 -25.50 5.07 -0.96
CA LYS A 237 -25.95 6.27 -1.67
C LYS A 237 -26.86 5.94 -2.85
N ASN A 238 -26.37 5.11 -3.77
CA ASN A 238 -27.11 4.77 -4.98
C ASN A 238 -28.44 4.10 -4.64
N LYS A 239 -28.47 3.27 -3.60
CA LYS A 239 -29.71 2.62 -3.14
C LYS A 239 -30.70 3.62 -2.54
N LEU A 240 -30.22 4.60 -1.76
CA LEU A 240 -31.06 5.66 -1.22
C LEU A 240 -31.62 6.56 -2.34
N ASN A 241 -30.80 6.91 -3.33
CA ASN A 241 -31.25 7.69 -4.50
C ASN A 241 -32.24 6.92 -5.38
N GLU A 242 -32.07 5.60 -5.52
CA GLU A 242 -32.95 4.74 -6.32
C GLU A 242 -34.31 4.50 -5.63
N GLN A 243 -34.32 4.24 -4.31
CA GLN A 243 -35.53 3.78 -3.61
C GLN A 243 -36.10 4.77 -2.61
N LEU A 244 -35.27 5.47 -1.82
CA LEU A 244 -35.75 6.38 -0.77
C LEU A 244 -36.16 7.74 -1.35
N LEU A 245 -35.29 8.35 -2.15
CA LEU A 245 -35.46 9.71 -2.68
C LEU A 245 -36.75 9.87 -3.49
N PRO A 246 -37.15 8.94 -4.39
CA PRO A 246 -38.40 9.07 -5.15
C PRO A 246 -39.67 9.04 -4.28
N MET A 247 -39.58 8.57 -3.03
CA MET A 247 -40.71 8.60 -2.09
C MET A 247 -41.02 10.01 -1.58
N PHE A 248 -40.17 11.00 -1.86
CA PHE A 248 -40.34 12.41 -1.49
C PHE A 248 -40.59 13.28 -2.73
N PRO A 249 -41.85 13.58 -3.07
CA PRO A 249 -42.19 14.32 -4.29
C PRO A 249 -41.56 15.72 -4.41
N GLN A 250 -41.20 16.33 -3.27
CA GLN A 250 -40.59 17.66 -3.20
C GLN A 250 -39.09 17.66 -3.52
N ALA A 251 -38.44 16.50 -3.55
CA ALA A 251 -36.99 16.37 -3.75
C ALA A 251 -36.60 16.11 -5.21
N LYS A 252 -37.46 16.50 -6.17
CA LYS A 252 -37.14 16.38 -7.61
C LYS A 252 -35.94 17.26 -7.95
N GLY A 253 -34.92 16.66 -8.57
CA GLY A 253 -33.69 17.35 -8.97
C GLY A 253 -32.64 17.49 -7.85
N VAL A 254 -32.84 16.84 -6.71
CA VAL A 254 -31.86 16.73 -5.62
C VAL A 254 -31.26 15.33 -5.63
N GLU A 255 -29.99 15.18 -5.28
CA GLU A 255 -29.33 13.88 -5.05
C GLU A 255 -28.88 13.81 -3.58
N ILE A 256 -29.00 12.64 -2.96
CA ILE A 256 -28.35 12.34 -1.68
C ILE A 256 -26.89 12.00 -1.99
N ASP A 257 -25.94 12.69 -1.38
CA ASP A 257 -24.51 12.39 -1.50
C ASP A 257 -23.83 12.35 -0.13
N PHE A 258 -22.59 11.86 -0.10
CA PHE A 258 -21.74 11.87 1.09
C PHE A 258 -20.49 12.71 0.85
N ASP A 259 -19.96 13.31 1.91
CA ASP A 259 -18.71 14.07 1.84
C ASP A 259 -17.55 13.16 1.41
N GLU A 260 -16.62 13.69 0.61
CA GLU A 260 -15.48 12.89 0.15
C GLU A 260 -14.66 12.38 1.34
N VAL A 261 -14.70 11.06 1.53
CA VAL A 261 -14.02 10.36 2.64
C VAL A 261 -12.60 9.93 2.29
N VAL A 262 -12.26 9.88 0.99
CA VAL A 262 -10.90 9.57 0.59
C VAL A 262 -10.05 10.78 0.92
N PRO A 263 -8.98 10.62 1.71
CA PRO A 263 -7.95 11.65 1.87
C PRO A 263 -7.15 11.78 0.55
N GLU A 264 -7.83 11.94 -0.58
CA GLU A 264 -7.21 12.51 -1.76
C GLU A 264 -6.80 13.92 -1.36
N THR A 265 -5.49 14.12 -1.44
CA THR A 265 -4.72 15.28 -1.04
C THR A 265 -5.58 16.52 -1.27
N ILE A 266 -6.14 17.08 -0.20
CA ILE A 266 -6.78 18.40 -0.25
C ILE A 266 -5.82 19.37 -0.96
N GLU A 267 -4.51 19.17 -0.78
CA GLU A 267 -3.43 19.78 -1.55
C GLU A 267 -3.39 19.45 -3.04
N GLN A 268 -3.66 18.24 -3.54
CA GLN A 268 -3.72 17.96 -4.98
C GLN A 268 -4.96 18.59 -5.60
N LYS A 269 -6.13 18.53 -4.94
CA LYS A 269 -7.35 19.21 -5.43
C LYS A 269 -7.18 20.72 -5.38
N LYS A 270 -6.57 21.27 -4.32
CA LYS A 270 -6.22 22.70 -4.23
C LYS A 270 -5.15 23.08 -5.25
N SER A 271 -4.11 22.28 -5.43
CA SER A 271 -3.03 22.52 -6.40
C SER A 271 -3.55 22.44 -7.84
N LEU A 272 -4.44 21.50 -8.15
CA LEU A 272 -5.11 21.39 -9.44
C LEU A 272 -6.05 22.58 -9.68
N ALA A 273 -6.88 22.95 -8.69
CA ALA A 273 -7.74 24.11 -8.79
C ALA A 273 -6.94 25.42 -8.91
N GLU A 274 -5.86 25.56 -8.14
CA GLU A 274 -4.98 26.74 -8.16
C GLU A 274 -4.20 26.82 -9.48
N SER A 275 -3.61 25.71 -9.94
CA SER A 275 -2.91 25.65 -11.21
C SER A 275 -3.86 25.86 -12.39
N GLY A 276 -5.06 25.29 -12.36
CA GLY A 276 -6.06 25.45 -13.41
C GLY A 276 -6.59 26.88 -13.52
N VAL A 277 -6.89 27.51 -12.39
CA VAL A 277 -7.33 28.92 -12.35
C VAL A 277 -6.18 29.85 -12.72
N LYS A 278 -4.93 29.58 -12.29
CA LYS A 278 -3.75 30.37 -12.67
C LYS A 278 -3.37 30.18 -14.14
N ALA A 279 -3.51 28.99 -14.70
CA ALA A 279 -3.17 28.72 -16.10
C ALA A 279 -4.26 29.19 -17.07
N GLY A 280 -5.44 29.59 -16.57
CA GLY A 280 -6.50 30.18 -17.36
C GLY A 280 -7.34 29.18 -18.18
N TYR A 281 -7.23 27.88 -17.89
CA TYR A 281 -8.10 26.84 -18.50
C TYR A 281 -9.30 26.46 -17.63
N MET A 282 -9.36 26.97 -16.40
CA MET A 282 -10.44 26.71 -15.44
C MET A 282 -10.96 28.02 -14.85
N THR A 283 -12.28 28.15 -14.73
CA THR A 283 -12.92 29.30 -14.08
C THR A 283 -12.82 29.21 -12.56
N ILE A 284 -12.97 30.35 -11.87
CA ILE A 284 -12.95 30.40 -10.40
C ILE A 284 -14.05 29.50 -9.81
N ASN A 285 -15.25 29.47 -10.42
CA ASN A 285 -16.36 28.62 -9.95
C ASN A 285 -16.10 27.12 -10.21
N GLU A 286 -15.43 26.75 -11.29
CA GLU A 286 -15.02 25.36 -11.52
C GLU A 286 -13.98 24.91 -10.48
N GLY A 287 -13.00 25.76 -10.15
CA GLY A 287 -12.03 25.49 -9.08
C GLY A 287 -12.68 25.42 -7.67
N ARG A 288 -13.68 26.27 -7.40
CA ARG A 288 -14.48 26.23 -6.15
C ARG A 288 -15.30 24.95 -6.05
N LYS A 289 -15.93 24.53 -7.17
CA LYS A 289 -16.65 23.25 -7.24
C LYS A 289 -15.74 22.06 -6.98
N LEU A 290 -14.54 22.04 -7.54
CA LEU A 290 -13.53 21.00 -7.28
C LEU A 290 -13.07 20.91 -5.82
N THR A 291 -13.14 22.03 -5.10
CA THR A 291 -12.73 22.13 -3.68
C THR A 291 -13.92 22.11 -2.71
N GLY A 292 -15.15 21.88 -3.20
CA GLY A 292 -16.35 21.77 -2.37
C GLY A 292 -16.90 23.11 -1.83
N LEU A 293 -16.52 24.24 -2.44
CA LEU A 293 -16.99 25.57 -2.06
C LEU A 293 -18.16 26.02 -2.94
N ASP A 294 -19.12 26.74 -2.35
CA ASP A 294 -20.25 27.30 -3.07
C ASP A 294 -19.81 28.30 -4.16
N PRO A 295 -20.50 28.35 -5.31
CA PRO A 295 -20.20 29.27 -6.40
C PRO A 295 -20.43 30.73 -5.99
N ILE A 296 -19.67 31.64 -6.58
CA ILE A 296 -19.82 33.08 -6.39
C ILE A 296 -20.35 33.75 -7.69
N PRO A 297 -21.13 34.84 -7.59
CA PRO A 297 -21.74 35.51 -8.75
C PRO A 297 -20.74 35.99 -9.81
N SER A 298 -19.49 36.24 -9.44
CA SER A 298 -18.42 36.71 -10.33
C SER A 298 -17.36 35.64 -10.61
N GLY A 299 -17.68 34.36 -10.42
CA GLY A 299 -16.70 33.27 -10.49
C GLY A 299 -16.60 32.55 -11.84
N ASP A 300 -17.50 32.82 -12.78
CA ASP A 300 -17.47 32.23 -14.13
C ASP A 300 -16.55 33.05 -15.07
N ILE A 301 -15.36 33.38 -14.60
CA ILE A 301 -14.37 34.20 -15.32
C ILE A 301 -13.06 33.41 -15.41
N LEU A 302 -12.47 33.35 -16.60
CA LEU A 302 -11.12 32.82 -16.81
C LEU A 302 -10.10 33.92 -16.52
N LEU A 303 -9.17 33.66 -15.61
CA LEU A 303 -8.04 34.55 -15.35
C LEU A 303 -6.93 34.21 -16.34
N ILE A 304 -6.62 35.14 -17.24
CA ILE A 304 -5.50 35.00 -18.18
C ILE A 304 -4.27 35.66 -17.53
N PRO A 305 -3.16 34.94 -17.29
CA PRO A 305 -1.93 35.54 -16.80
C PRO A 305 -1.46 36.69 -17.69
N LEU A 306 -1.08 37.82 -17.10
CA LEU A 306 -0.59 39.01 -17.84
C LEU A 306 0.66 38.72 -18.69
N ASN A 307 1.37 37.63 -18.39
CA ASN A 307 2.56 37.11 -19.04
C ASN A 307 2.26 36.07 -20.14
N MET A 308 0.97 35.74 -20.37
CA MET A 308 0.49 34.94 -21.51
C MET A 308 -0.21 35.86 -22.53
N ILE A 309 0.49 36.88 -23.01
CA ILE A 309 0.04 37.59 -24.20
C ILE A 309 0.38 36.67 -25.38
N PRO A 310 -0.59 36.20 -26.20
CA PRO A 310 -0.27 35.48 -27.41
C PRO A 310 0.47 36.46 -28.33
N THR A 311 1.78 36.27 -28.45
CA THR A 311 2.56 36.96 -29.48
C THR A 311 1.96 36.52 -30.82
N PRO A 312 1.52 37.45 -31.69
CA PRO A 312 1.20 37.06 -33.05
C PRO A 312 2.41 36.33 -33.60
N THR A 313 2.21 35.16 -34.17
CA THR A 313 3.24 34.39 -34.86
C THR A 313 3.69 35.21 -36.07
N THR A 314 4.54 36.20 -35.83
CA THR A 314 5.46 36.70 -36.84
C THR A 314 6.27 35.47 -37.23
N GLU A 315 6.13 35.07 -38.49
CA GLU A 315 6.90 34.00 -39.13
C GLU A 315 8.31 34.02 -38.57
N ILE A 316 8.60 33.03 -37.72
CA ILE A 316 9.96 32.76 -37.29
C ILE A 316 10.60 32.21 -38.55
N THR A 317 11.29 33.06 -39.29
CA THR A 317 12.31 32.58 -40.22
C THR A 317 13.23 31.70 -39.39
N PRO A 318 13.32 30.39 -39.68
CA PRO A 318 14.18 29.52 -38.92
C PRO A 318 15.60 30.06 -39.06
N THR A 319 16.22 30.35 -37.92
CA THR A 319 17.67 30.43 -37.81
C THR A 319 18.21 29.11 -38.35
N PRO A 320 19.26 29.10 -39.19
CA PRO A 320 19.62 27.93 -39.97
C PRO A 320 19.83 26.73 -39.06
N VAL A 321 19.03 25.70 -39.31
CA VAL A 321 19.23 24.34 -38.82
C VAL A 321 20.67 23.95 -39.18
N VAL A 322 21.45 23.61 -38.16
CA VAL A 322 22.76 23.00 -38.31
C VAL A 322 22.62 21.85 -39.30
N GLU A 323 23.48 21.83 -40.32
CA GLU A 323 23.43 20.89 -41.43
C GLU A 323 23.18 19.44 -40.97
N SER A 324 22.26 18.78 -41.67
CA SER A 324 21.86 17.38 -41.53
C SER A 324 23.04 16.45 -41.22
N PHE A 325 23.15 16.02 -39.96
CA PHE A 325 24.03 14.92 -39.59
C PHE A 325 23.34 13.61 -39.93
N LYS A 326 23.89 12.84 -40.88
CA LYS A 326 23.44 11.45 -41.13
C LYS A 326 23.59 10.64 -39.85
N GLY A 327 22.58 9.83 -39.52
CA GLY A 327 22.61 8.92 -38.36
C GLY A 327 23.92 8.11 -38.25
N PHE A 328 24.36 7.89 -37.02
CA PHE A 328 25.64 7.26 -36.71
C PHE A 328 25.76 5.86 -37.33
N THR A 329 26.92 5.55 -37.91
CA THR A 329 27.26 4.16 -38.28
C THR A 329 27.45 3.31 -37.02
N ASP A 330 27.34 1.99 -37.13
CA ASP A 330 27.54 1.08 -35.99
C ASP A 330 28.92 1.28 -35.34
N GLU A 331 29.97 1.54 -36.14
CA GLU A 331 31.32 1.85 -35.64
C GLU A 331 31.37 3.18 -34.87
N GLN A 332 30.61 4.19 -35.31
CA GLN A 332 30.52 5.46 -34.59
C GLN A 332 29.76 5.29 -33.26
N LYS A 333 28.64 4.54 -33.25
CA LYS A 333 27.88 4.23 -32.04
C LYS A 333 28.71 3.49 -31.00
N GLU A 334 29.49 2.50 -31.45
CA GLU A 334 30.38 1.75 -30.56
C GLU A 334 31.48 2.65 -29.96
N ASN A 335 32.06 3.55 -30.76
CA ASN A 335 33.06 4.50 -30.27
C ASN A 335 32.48 5.51 -29.27
N LEU A 336 31.26 6.02 -29.52
CA LEU A 336 30.54 6.89 -28.60
C LEU A 336 30.24 6.18 -27.28
N TRP A 337 29.76 4.93 -27.35
CA TRP A 337 29.53 4.12 -26.16
C TRP A 337 30.81 3.86 -25.37
N ARG A 338 31.95 3.60 -26.02
CA ARG A 338 33.24 3.42 -25.32
C ARG A 338 33.66 4.69 -24.58
N GLY A 339 33.48 5.86 -25.18
CA GLY A 339 33.74 7.14 -24.52
C GLY A 339 32.84 7.36 -23.30
N TYR A 340 31.54 7.15 -23.49
CA TYR A 340 30.53 7.19 -22.43
C TYR A 340 30.83 6.21 -21.28
N ALA A 341 31.18 4.96 -21.59
CA ALA A 341 31.51 3.95 -20.61
C ALA A 341 32.75 4.34 -19.79
N GLN A 342 33.80 4.85 -20.46
CA GLN A 342 35.01 5.32 -19.78
C GLN A 342 34.72 6.49 -18.84
N GLN A 343 33.89 7.44 -19.27
CA GLN A 343 33.52 8.61 -18.48
C GLN A 343 32.66 8.23 -17.27
N THR A 344 31.60 7.45 -17.48
CA THR A 344 30.72 6.98 -16.40
C THR A 344 31.47 6.11 -15.40
N GLU A 345 32.45 5.29 -15.82
CA GLU A 345 33.33 4.57 -14.90
C GLU A 345 34.22 5.48 -14.03
N ALA A 346 34.61 6.65 -14.53
CA ALA A 346 35.35 7.65 -13.75
C ALA A 346 34.44 8.33 -12.71
N GLU A 347 33.21 8.66 -13.10
CA GLU A 347 32.17 9.25 -12.25
C GLU A 347 31.73 8.27 -11.14
N GLU A 348 31.59 6.98 -11.47
CA GLU A 348 31.29 5.92 -10.49
C GLU A 348 32.33 5.84 -9.37
N LYS A 349 33.61 6.08 -9.68
CA LYS A 349 34.68 6.11 -8.66
C LYS A 349 34.53 7.30 -7.71
N LEU A 350 33.86 8.39 -8.10
CA LEU A 350 33.54 9.52 -7.22
C LEU A 350 32.38 9.14 -6.29
N PHE A 351 31.29 8.59 -6.84
CA PHE A 351 30.16 8.09 -6.06
C PHE A 351 30.57 7.02 -5.06
N HIS A 352 31.37 6.04 -5.49
CA HIS A 352 31.88 4.98 -4.64
C HIS A 352 32.71 5.52 -3.47
N ARG A 353 33.51 6.59 -3.69
CA ARG A 353 34.25 7.27 -2.61
C ARG A 353 33.31 7.97 -1.63
N ALA A 354 32.27 8.65 -2.11
CA ALA A 354 31.29 9.30 -1.27
C ALA A 354 30.50 8.29 -0.42
N ILE A 355 30.00 7.21 -1.03
CA ILE A 355 29.31 6.11 -0.34
C ILE A 355 30.23 5.51 0.74
N LYS A 356 31.53 5.35 0.47
CA LYS A 356 32.49 4.83 1.45
C LYS A 356 32.58 5.69 2.71
N ILE A 357 32.68 7.00 2.53
CA ILE A 357 32.79 7.94 3.65
C ILE A 357 31.54 7.85 4.53
N LEU A 358 30.37 7.83 3.88
CA LEU A 358 29.08 7.76 4.55
C LEU A 358 28.87 6.42 5.28
N PHE A 359 29.19 5.30 4.64
CA PHE A 359 29.08 3.97 5.25
C PHE A 359 30.02 3.81 6.45
N ASN A 360 31.25 4.34 6.36
CA ASN A 360 32.18 4.34 7.51
C ASN A 360 31.66 5.21 8.67
N ALA A 361 30.94 6.30 8.38
CA ALA A 361 30.33 7.13 9.41
C ALA A 361 29.17 6.40 10.09
N GLN A 362 28.32 5.75 9.29
CA GLN A 362 27.21 4.93 9.79
C GLN A 362 27.68 3.74 10.63
N GLU A 363 28.73 3.04 10.19
CA GLU A 363 29.33 1.94 10.94
C GLU A 363 29.77 2.40 12.34
N LYS A 364 30.49 3.52 12.41
CA LYS A 364 30.94 4.09 13.68
C LYS A 364 29.79 4.47 14.60
N ASP A 365 28.72 5.02 14.05
CA ASP A 365 27.54 5.40 14.82
C ASP A 365 26.80 4.16 15.37
N ALA A 366 26.56 3.16 14.52
CA ALA A 366 25.94 1.90 14.92
C ALA A 366 26.73 1.18 16.03
N ILE A 367 28.06 1.11 15.88
CA ILE A 367 28.95 0.51 16.89
C ILE A 367 28.94 1.31 18.19
N ARG A 368 28.94 2.65 18.11
CA ARG A 368 28.87 3.52 19.29
C ARG A 368 27.58 3.27 20.07
N GLN A 369 26.43 3.30 19.39
CA GLN A 369 25.13 3.07 20.03
C GLN A 369 25.08 1.69 20.71
N LEU A 370 25.52 0.65 20.01
CA LEU A 370 25.56 -0.70 20.57
C LEU A 370 26.45 -0.82 21.82
N ARG A 371 27.61 -0.14 21.84
CA ARG A 371 28.52 -0.15 22.99
C ARG A 371 28.02 0.66 24.17
N ASP A 372 27.47 1.83 23.91
CA ASP A 372 27.10 2.81 24.94
C ASP A 372 25.72 2.51 25.55
N LEU A 373 24.78 2.05 24.73
CA LEU A 373 23.38 1.81 25.12
C LEU A 373 23.06 0.32 25.31
N GLY A 374 23.93 -0.58 24.86
CA GLY A 374 23.65 -2.02 24.84
C GLY A 374 22.57 -2.44 23.83
N GLN A 375 22.06 -1.49 23.05
CA GLN A 375 21.03 -1.64 22.02
C GLN A 375 21.23 -0.59 20.92
N ILE A 376 20.61 -0.81 19.77
CA ILE A 376 20.53 0.20 18.69
C ILE A 376 19.13 0.82 18.74
N GLU A 377 19.05 2.15 18.76
CA GLU A 377 17.77 2.85 18.80
C GLU A 377 17.08 2.83 17.44
N ASP A 378 15.75 2.92 17.46
CA ASP A 378 14.94 2.96 16.23
C ASP A 378 15.18 4.22 15.40
N THR A 379 15.82 5.25 15.97
CA THR A 379 16.22 6.48 15.29
C THR A 379 17.58 6.40 14.61
N LEU A 380 18.19 5.20 14.51
CA LEU A 380 19.46 5.00 13.82
C LEU A 380 19.39 5.53 12.37
N PHE A 381 20.25 6.50 12.08
CA PHE A 381 20.39 7.23 10.80
C PHE A 381 19.28 8.24 10.45
N ASP A 382 18.31 8.49 11.33
CA ASP A 382 17.21 9.43 11.04
C ASP A 382 17.72 10.88 10.84
N THR A 383 18.75 11.30 11.58
CA THR A 383 19.40 12.61 11.40
C THR A 383 20.41 12.65 10.24
N ALA A 384 20.79 11.49 9.70
CA ALA A 384 21.79 11.38 8.64
C ALA A 384 21.18 11.48 7.23
N HIS A 385 19.86 11.40 7.10
CA HIS A 385 19.17 11.47 5.81
C HIS A 385 19.48 12.76 5.02
N ASP A 386 19.43 13.91 5.69
CA ASP A 386 19.75 15.21 5.09
C ASP A 386 21.24 15.34 4.72
N GLU A 387 22.14 14.74 5.50
CA GLU A 387 23.59 14.75 5.22
C GLU A 387 23.95 13.91 4.00
N PHE A 388 23.25 12.78 3.81
CA PHE A 388 23.40 11.93 2.62
C PHE A 388 22.93 12.66 1.37
N ALA A 389 21.74 13.25 1.40
CA ALA A 389 21.20 13.99 0.25
C ALA A 389 22.11 15.18 -0.12
N LYS A 390 22.62 15.93 0.87
CA LYS A 390 23.60 17.02 0.66
C LYS A 390 24.91 16.54 0.04
N THR A 391 25.31 15.30 0.31
CA THR A 391 26.53 14.71 -0.25
C THR A 391 26.34 14.26 -1.69
N PHE A 392 25.18 13.66 -2.02
CA PHE A 392 24.92 13.13 -3.36
C PHE A 392 24.45 14.18 -4.35
N LYS A 393 23.68 15.18 -3.92
CA LYS A 393 23.18 16.27 -4.78
C LYS A 393 24.25 16.88 -5.69
N PRO A 394 25.42 17.34 -5.21
CA PRO A 394 26.45 17.93 -6.07
C PRO A 394 27.10 16.91 -7.02
N LEU A 395 27.13 15.62 -6.68
CA LEU A 395 27.67 14.58 -7.56
C LEU A 395 26.68 14.26 -8.68
N ILE A 396 25.40 14.12 -8.37
CA ILE A 396 24.32 13.90 -9.35
C ILE A 396 24.24 15.12 -10.28
N GLU A 397 24.26 16.34 -9.73
CA GLU A 397 24.27 17.58 -10.50
C GLU A 397 25.47 17.67 -11.43
N SER A 398 26.66 17.25 -10.98
CA SER A 398 27.86 17.24 -11.81
C SER A 398 27.76 16.27 -12.98
N VAL A 399 27.28 15.05 -12.76
CA VAL A 399 27.09 14.05 -13.84
C VAL A 399 26.02 14.54 -14.80
N TYR A 400 24.86 14.93 -14.27
CA TYR A 400 23.74 15.44 -15.06
C TYR A 400 24.16 16.60 -15.96
N SER A 401 24.83 17.60 -15.40
CA SER A 401 25.23 18.80 -16.15
C SER A 401 26.29 18.48 -17.20
N PHE A 402 27.23 17.58 -16.88
CA PHE A 402 28.25 17.15 -17.82
C PHE A 402 27.63 16.46 -19.05
N HIS A 403 26.77 15.47 -18.85
CA HIS A 403 26.15 14.72 -19.96
C HIS A 403 25.05 15.52 -20.68
N ARG A 404 24.49 16.54 -20.06
CA ARG A 404 23.62 17.54 -20.72
C ARG A 404 24.40 18.39 -21.73
N GLU A 405 25.64 18.74 -21.41
CA GLU A 405 26.48 19.61 -22.23
C GLU A 405 27.31 18.83 -23.25
N GLU A 406 27.71 17.61 -22.90
CA GLU A 406 28.46 16.71 -23.78
C GLU A 406 27.51 16.01 -24.77
N ILE A 407 27.30 16.65 -25.92
CA ILE A 407 26.57 16.00 -27.00
C ILE A 407 27.54 15.22 -27.87
N LEU A 408 27.33 13.92 -27.85
CA LEU A 408 28.00 12.90 -28.64
C LEU A 408 28.09 13.33 -30.11
N GLY A 409 29.21 13.96 -30.53
CA GLY A 409 29.46 14.27 -31.93
C GLY A 409 29.89 15.68 -32.32
N GLY A 410 30.28 16.56 -31.39
CA GLY A 410 31.07 17.77 -31.76
C GLY A 410 30.28 18.97 -32.28
N ALA A 411 29.05 19.19 -31.80
CA ALA A 411 28.47 20.53 -31.85
C ALA A 411 29.29 21.46 -30.94
N GLU A 412 29.70 22.63 -31.43
CA GLU A 412 30.46 23.59 -30.62
C GLU A 412 29.68 23.96 -29.33
N PRO A 413 30.34 24.03 -28.16
CA PRO A 413 29.69 24.39 -26.92
C PRO A 413 29.10 25.80 -27.04
N VAL A 414 27.77 25.89 -26.94
CA VAL A 414 27.04 27.17 -27.05
C VAL A 414 27.15 27.94 -25.73
N GLY A 415 28.30 28.58 -25.50
CA GLY A 415 28.47 29.70 -24.58
C GLY A 415 28.25 29.44 -23.07
N PRO A 416 28.56 30.44 -22.21
CA PRO A 416 28.57 30.26 -20.76
C PRO A 416 27.16 30.08 -20.18
N HIS A 417 27.04 29.02 -19.36
CA HIS A 417 25.86 28.46 -18.71
C HIS A 417 24.83 29.48 -18.21
N LYS A 418 23.56 29.21 -18.51
CA LYS A 418 22.44 29.68 -17.70
C LYS A 418 21.92 28.49 -16.91
N GLN A 419 22.10 28.57 -15.59
CA GLN A 419 21.30 27.98 -14.52
C GLN A 419 20.54 26.69 -14.88
N VAL A 420 20.88 25.58 -14.20
CA VAL A 420 20.13 24.31 -14.27
C VAL A 420 18.63 24.63 -14.24
N ASP A 421 17.90 24.18 -15.27
CA ASP A 421 16.46 24.40 -15.40
C ASP A 421 15.76 23.96 -14.10
N PRO A 422 14.78 24.71 -13.56
CA PRO A 422 13.96 24.29 -12.43
C PRO A 422 13.50 22.82 -12.48
N ILE A 423 13.16 22.29 -13.67
CA ILE A 423 12.76 20.88 -13.85
C ILE A 423 13.92 19.91 -13.55
N ALA A 424 15.13 20.24 -14.00
CA ALA A 424 16.33 19.44 -13.74
C ALA A 424 16.73 19.51 -12.26
N LEU A 425 16.59 20.67 -11.60
CA LEU A 425 16.83 20.81 -10.17
C LEU A 425 15.88 19.96 -9.32
N GLU A 426 14.60 19.91 -9.70
CA GLU A 426 13.59 19.08 -9.05
C GLU A 426 13.91 17.59 -9.19
N TRP A 427 14.33 17.14 -10.38
CA TRP A 427 14.75 15.76 -10.60
C TRP A 427 15.98 15.38 -9.77
N ILE A 428 17.03 16.22 -9.80
CA ILE A 428 18.27 16.02 -9.03
C ILE A 428 17.97 15.95 -7.53
N GLU A 429 17.12 16.85 -7.02
CA GLU A 429 16.74 16.90 -5.62
C GLU A 429 15.97 15.64 -5.21
N THR A 430 14.94 15.26 -5.98
CA THR A 430 14.14 14.06 -5.75
C THR A 430 15.01 12.81 -5.77
N ARG A 431 15.92 12.68 -6.75
CA ARG A 431 16.84 11.55 -6.88
C ARG A 431 17.80 11.46 -5.70
N SER A 432 18.38 12.58 -5.29
CA SER A 432 19.31 12.64 -4.15
C SER A 432 18.67 12.22 -2.82
N LEU A 433 17.42 12.63 -2.59
CA LEU A 433 16.63 12.27 -1.40
C LEU A 433 16.24 10.78 -1.42
N THR A 434 15.78 10.29 -2.57
CA THR A 434 15.38 8.89 -2.75
C THR A 434 16.57 7.96 -2.50
N LEU A 435 17.72 8.25 -3.10
CA LEU A 435 18.95 7.50 -2.90
C LEU A 435 19.38 7.47 -1.41
N ALA A 436 19.29 8.62 -0.73
CA ALA A 436 19.62 8.71 0.70
C ALA A 436 18.67 7.86 1.55
N ALA A 437 17.36 7.84 1.24
CA ALA A 437 16.38 7.02 1.95
C ALA A 437 16.66 5.52 1.76
N GLU A 438 16.83 5.08 0.51
CA GLU A 438 17.02 3.66 0.18
C GLU A 438 18.30 3.08 0.81
N LEU A 439 19.40 3.84 0.77
CA LEU A 439 20.66 3.42 1.40
C LEU A 439 20.54 3.31 2.92
N ASN A 440 19.84 4.24 3.57
CA ASN A 440 19.64 4.22 5.01
C ASN A 440 18.74 3.05 5.42
N GLU A 441 17.59 2.88 4.78
CA GLU A 441 16.61 1.83 5.11
C GLU A 441 17.18 0.43 4.89
N THR A 442 17.87 0.20 3.77
CA THR A 442 18.49 -1.11 3.50
C THR A 442 19.60 -1.42 4.50
N THR A 443 20.39 -0.42 4.90
CA THR A 443 21.47 -0.60 5.90
C THR A 443 20.91 -0.83 7.30
N LYS A 444 19.90 -0.06 7.72
CA LYS A 444 19.20 -0.21 9.01
C LYS A 444 18.55 -1.59 9.14
N SER A 445 17.84 -2.03 8.10
CA SER A 445 17.17 -3.34 8.06
C SER A 445 18.16 -4.49 8.23
N GLU A 446 19.30 -4.42 7.56
CA GLU A 446 20.28 -5.49 7.63
C GLU A 446 21.08 -5.50 8.94
N ILE A 447 21.39 -4.32 9.51
CA ILE A 447 21.98 -4.24 10.86
C ILE A 447 21.03 -4.87 11.89
N ARG A 448 19.73 -4.56 11.82
CA ARG A 448 18.71 -5.20 12.67
C ARG A 448 18.72 -6.71 12.52
N ARG A 449 18.81 -7.21 11.27
CA ARG A 449 18.92 -8.65 11.00
C ARG A 449 20.18 -9.25 11.63
N GLN A 450 21.34 -8.61 11.47
CA GLN A 450 22.60 -9.09 12.04
C GLN A 450 22.57 -9.11 13.57
N LEU A 451 21.96 -8.11 14.20
CA LEU A 451 21.77 -8.07 15.64
C LEU A 451 20.84 -9.17 16.14
N ALA A 452 19.69 -9.37 15.47
CA ALA A 452 18.74 -10.43 15.84
C ALA A 452 19.41 -11.81 15.82
N LEU A 453 20.16 -12.12 14.75
CA LEU A 453 20.92 -13.37 14.63
C LEU A 453 21.96 -13.51 15.74
N GLY A 454 22.73 -12.46 16.02
CA GLY A 454 23.75 -12.50 17.07
C GLY A 454 23.14 -12.65 18.48
N PHE A 455 21.97 -12.06 18.75
CA PHE A 455 21.25 -12.27 20.00
C PHE A 455 20.74 -13.70 20.16
N GLU A 456 20.22 -14.31 19.08
CA GLU A 456 19.80 -15.72 19.08
C GLU A 456 20.97 -16.68 19.33
N GLU A 457 22.16 -16.35 18.81
CA GLU A 457 23.39 -17.12 18.98
C GLU A 457 24.08 -16.87 20.34
N GLY A 458 23.56 -15.95 21.17
CA GLY A 458 24.12 -15.61 22.48
C GLY A 458 25.44 -14.84 22.40
N GLU A 459 25.66 -14.11 21.31
CA GLU A 459 26.88 -13.32 21.09
C GLU A 459 27.01 -12.17 22.11
N SER A 460 28.25 -11.90 22.53
CA SER A 460 28.55 -10.76 23.39
C SER A 460 28.57 -9.44 22.60
N ILE A 461 28.42 -8.30 23.27
CA ILE A 461 28.51 -6.96 22.62
C ILE A 461 29.80 -6.79 21.76
N PRO A 462 30.99 -7.23 22.20
CA PRO A 462 32.19 -7.24 21.35
C PRO A 462 32.06 -8.09 20.08
N ASP A 463 31.35 -9.22 20.13
CA ASP A 463 31.15 -10.11 18.98
C ASP A 463 30.13 -9.52 18.01
N LEU A 464 29.02 -8.97 18.53
CA LEU A 464 28.05 -8.19 17.75
C LEU A 464 28.70 -6.99 17.04
N THR A 465 29.64 -6.31 17.71
CA THR A 465 30.41 -5.22 17.09
C THR A 465 31.22 -5.70 15.88
N LYS A 466 31.90 -6.85 16.00
CA LYS A 466 32.66 -7.43 14.87
C LYS A 466 31.74 -7.86 13.73
N ARG A 467 30.57 -8.41 14.06
CA ARG A 467 29.55 -8.80 13.08
C ARG A 467 29.06 -7.59 12.28
N ILE A 468 28.77 -6.47 12.96
CA ILE A 468 28.42 -5.20 12.29
C ILE A 468 29.56 -4.74 11.37
N SER A 469 30.80 -4.69 11.84
CA SER A 469 31.94 -4.29 10.99
C SER A 469 32.12 -5.20 9.78
N SER A 470 32.01 -6.52 9.95
CA SER A 470 32.09 -7.49 8.86
C SER A 470 30.98 -7.29 7.83
N TYR A 471 29.77 -6.95 8.29
CA TYR A 471 28.67 -6.62 7.40
C TYR A 471 28.99 -5.37 6.57
N TYR A 472 29.47 -4.30 7.19
CA TYR A 472 29.83 -3.10 6.46
C TYR A 472 30.89 -3.37 5.40
N ASP A 473 31.93 -4.17 5.69
CA ASP A 473 32.95 -4.54 4.70
C ASP A 473 32.39 -5.29 3.47
N ASP A 474 31.52 -6.28 3.68
CA ASP A 474 30.97 -7.11 2.60
C ASP A 474 29.83 -6.44 1.85
N ALA A 475 29.00 -5.68 2.56
CA ALA A 475 27.90 -4.93 1.99
C ALA A 475 28.39 -3.70 1.24
N PHE A 476 29.44 -3.03 1.73
CA PHE A 476 30.10 -1.94 1.04
C PHE A 476 30.63 -2.40 -0.32
N LYS A 477 31.36 -3.52 -0.38
CA LYS A 477 31.91 -4.03 -1.66
C LYS A 477 30.84 -4.35 -2.70
N ARG A 478 29.69 -4.89 -2.27
CA ARG A 478 28.61 -5.32 -3.18
C ARG A 478 27.66 -4.18 -3.55
N ARG A 479 27.20 -3.39 -2.58
CA ARG A 479 26.18 -2.36 -2.80
C ARG A 479 26.77 -1.06 -3.33
N ALA A 480 27.92 -0.61 -2.83
CA ALA A 480 28.45 0.70 -3.22
C ALA A 480 28.74 0.80 -4.72
N ALA A 481 29.24 -0.29 -5.33
CA ALA A 481 29.49 -0.33 -6.77
C ALA A 481 28.19 -0.31 -7.59
N LEU A 482 27.19 -1.12 -7.21
CA LEU A 482 25.89 -1.18 -7.89
C LEU A 482 25.12 0.13 -7.77
N THR A 483 25.11 0.72 -6.56
CA THR A 483 24.50 2.02 -6.31
C THR A 483 25.20 3.10 -7.11
N ALA A 484 26.53 3.20 -7.04
CA ALA A 484 27.28 4.19 -7.82
C ALA A 484 26.96 4.09 -9.32
N ARG A 485 26.93 2.87 -9.85
CA ARG A 485 26.55 2.61 -11.24
C ARG A 485 25.14 3.06 -11.57
N THR A 486 24.16 2.66 -10.77
CA THR A 486 22.74 2.98 -11.01
C THR A 486 22.53 4.49 -11.03
N GLU A 487 23.15 5.22 -10.10
CA GLU A 487 23.00 6.68 -10.00
C GLU A 487 23.71 7.44 -11.11
N VAL A 488 24.93 7.03 -11.48
CA VAL A 488 25.66 7.65 -12.57
C VAL A 488 24.95 7.43 -13.91
N ILE A 489 24.50 6.21 -14.18
CA ILE A 489 23.82 5.87 -15.44
C ILE A 489 22.44 6.55 -15.53
N ALA A 490 21.72 6.70 -14.41
CA ALA A 490 20.48 7.48 -14.40
C ALA A 490 20.73 8.96 -14.69
N ALA A 491 21.69 9.57 -13.96
CA ALA A 491 21.99 10.99 -14.11
C ALA A 491 22.57 11.34 -15.49
N SER A 492 23.40 10.46 -16.05
CA SER A 492 24.00 10.67 -17.37
C SER A 492 22.96 10.65 -18.49
N ASN A 493 22.07 9.65 -18.49
CA ASN A 493 21.02 9.54 -19.50
C ASN A 493 19.98 10.65 -19.37
N GLU A 494 19.56 10.98 -18.15
CA GLU A 494 18.61 12.07 -17.93
C GLU A 494 19.20 13.42 -18.38
N GLY A 495 20.48 13.67 -18.06
CA GLY A 495 21.22 14.84 -18.54
C GLY A 495 21.26 14.90 -20.06
N ALA A 496 21.65 13.79 -20.71
CA ALA A 496 21.75 13.70 -22.16
C ALA A 496 20.39 13.94 -22.87
N LEU A 497 19.31 13.32 -22.39
CA LEU A 497 17.96 13.53 -22.92
C LEU A 497 17.54 15.00 -22.80
N ARG A 498 17.83 15.65 -21.67
CA ARG A 498 17.55 17.09 -21.54
C ARG A 498 18.37 17.94 -22.49
N GLY A 499 19.64 17.58 -22.71
CA GLY A 499 20.48 18.19 -23.74
C GLY A 499 19.88 18.06 -25.14
N TYR A 500 19.27 16.91 -25.45
CA TYR A 500 18.58 16.68 -26.73
C TYR A 500 17.36 17.59 -26.89
N GLU A 501 16.51 17.71 -25.87
CA GLU A 501 15.35 18.59 -25.89
C GLU A 501 15.72 20.06 -26.12
N GLU A 502 16.76 20.53 -25.43
CA GLU A 502 17.26 21.92 -25.53
C GLU A 502 17.79 22.27 -26.92
N GLN A 503 18.22 21.26 -27.67
CA GLN A 503 18.70 21.39 -29.05
C GLN A 503 17.65 21.07 -30.10
N GLY A 504 16.43 20.75 -29.69
CA GLY A 504 15.34 20.40 -30.62
C GLY A 504 15.49 19.02 -31.25
N ILE A 505 16.28 18.13 -30.66
CA ILE A 505 16.37 16.73 -31.06
C ILE A 505 15.16 15.99 -30.49
N LEU A 506 14.31 15.46 -31.36
CA LEU A 506 13.01 14.89 -30.97
C LEU A 506 13.03 13.38 -30.75
N LYS A 507 14.07 12.69 -31.22
CA LYS A 507 14.17 11.23 -31.19
C LYS A 507 15.50 10.77 -30.61
N ALA A 508 15.45 9.72 -29.79
CA ALA A 508 16.62 9.04 -29.26
C ALA A 508 16.56 7.54 -29.55
N GLU A 509 17.71 6.95 -29.87
CA GLU A 509 17.89 5.52 -30.08
C GLU A 509 18.42 4.89 -28.80
N PHE A 510 17.76 3.84 -28.32
CA PHE A 510 18.28 3.02 -27.23
C PHE A 510 19.46 2.19 -27.74
N PHE A 511 20.66 2.51 -27.27
CA PHE A 511 21.87 1.78 -27.63
C PHE A 511 22.30 0.85 -26.47
N PRO A 512 22.22 -0.48 -26.67
CA PRO A 512 22.59 -1.45 -25.64
C PRO A 512 24.12 -1.49 -25.46
N ALA A 513 24.57 -1.81 -24.26
CA ALA A 513 25.97 -2.16 -24.05
C ALA A 513 26.35 -3.42 -24.86
N PRO A 514 27.63 -3.59 -25.28
CA PRO A 514 28.06 -4.77 -26.04
C PRO A 514 27.80 -6.12 -25.34
N ASP A 515 27.68 -6.12 -24.02
CA ASP A 515 27.35 -7.26 -23.16
C ASP A 515 25.95 -7.18 -22.55
N ALA A 516 25.01 -6.50 -23.23
CA ALA A 516 23.63 -6.32 -22.76
C ALA A 516 22.92 -7.66 -22.47
N CYS A 517 22.11 -7.65 -21.41
CA CYS A 517 21.25 -8.78 -21.06
C CYS A 517 19.95 -8.77 -21.90
N PRO A 518 19.17 -9.87 -21.92
CA PRO A 518 17.92 -9.95 -22.68
C PRO A 518 16.91 -8.85 -22.37
N GLU A 519 16.90 -8.33 -21.13
CA GLU A 519 16.02 -7.21 -20.73
C GLU A 519 16.41 -5.91 -21.44
N CYS A 520 17.71 -5.63 -21.55
CA CYS A 520 18.21 -4.45 -22.29
C CYS A 520 18.04 -4.63 -23.80
N GLU A 521 18.22 -5.84 -24.33
CA GLU A 521 18.02 -6.13 -25.75
C GLU A 521 16.56 -5.94 -26.18
N ALA A 522 15.60 -6.22 -25.29
CA ALA A 522 14.17 -6.03 -25.54
C ALA A 522 13.78 -4.55 -25.70
N GLU A 523 14.58 -3.62 -25.16
CA GLU A 523 14.31 -2.19 -25.19
C GLU A 523 14.91 -1.47 -26.41
N ILE A 524 15.67 -2.17 -27.27
CA ILE A 524 16.29 -1.60 -28.47
C ILE A 524 15.23 -1.01 -29.39
N GLY A 525 15.34 0.27 -29.70
CA GLY A 525 14.40 0.99 -30.54
C GLY A 525 14.69 2.48 -30.61
N ILE A 526 13.96 3.17 -31.48
CA ILE A 526 13.97 4.64 -31.58
C ILE A 526 12.68 5.15 -30.95
N TYR A 527 12.81 6.11 -30.04
CA TYR A 527 11.71 6.64 -29.25
C TYR A 527 11.67 8.17 -29.32
N PRO A 528 10.49 8.78 -29.13
CA PRO A 528 10.40 10.20 -28.81
C PRO A 528 11.16 10.51 -27.52
N VAL A 529 11.97 11.57 -27.50
CA VAL A 529 12.79 11.95 -26.32
C VAL A 529 11.91 12.16 -25.08
N GLU A 530 10.76 12.82 -25.25
CA GLU A 530 9.81 13.11 -24.17
C GLU A 530 9.22 11.87 -23.49
N GLU A 531 9.27 10.70 -24.13
CA GLU A 531 8.68 9.45 -23.63
C GLU A 531 9.68 8.53 -22.91
N VAL A 532 10.98 8.84 -22.93
CA VAL A 532 12.04 7.93 -22.44
C VAL A 532 12.82 8.43 -21.23
N HIS A 533 12.40 9.53 -20.63
CA HIS A 533 12.93 10.00 -19.35
C HIS A 533 12.83 8.90 -18.27
N SER A 534 13.89 8.76 -17.47
CA SER A 534 14.01 7.72 -16.42
C SER A 534 13.88 6.26 -16.90
N LYS A 535 13.99 5.98 -18.21
CA LYS A 535 13.94 4.60 -18.77
C LYS A 535 15.25 3.82 -18.61
N ILE A 536 16.39 4.51 -18.61
CA ILE A 536 17.71 3.94 -18.32
C ILE A 536 18.16 4.48 -16.94
N PRO A 537 18.64 3.62 -16.02
CA PRO A 537 19.00 2.22 -16.17
C PRO A 537 17.80 1.24 -16.13
N VAL A 538 17.83 0.22 -17.00
CA VAL A 538 16.83 -0.88 -17.02
C VAL A 538 16.98 -1.80 -15.80
N HIS A 539 18.21 -2.00 -15.33
CA HIS A 539 18.54 -2.83 -14.17
C HIS A 539 19.80 -2.27 -13.46
N PRO A 540 20.11 -2.68 -12.21
CA PRO A 540 21.23 -2.09 -11.43
C PRO A 540 22.63 -2.28 -12.03
N ASN A 541 22.76 -3.15 -13.03
CA ASN A 541 24.01 -3.41 -13.76
C ASN A 541 24.03 -2.77 -15.17
N CYS A 542 23.04 -1.97 -15.50
CA CYS A 542 22.86 -1.42 -16.84
C CYS A 542 24.04 -0.50 -17.22
N ARG A 543 24.42 -0.58 -18.49
CA ARG A 543 25.49 0.21 -19.14
C ARG A 543 25.01 0.83 -20.46
N CYS A 544 23.70 0.80 -20.69
CA CYS A 544 23.06 1.29 -21.90
C CYS A 544 23.02 2.82 -21.91
N VAL A 545 22.84 3.38 -23.10
CA VAL A 545 22.80 4.83 -23.31
C VAL A 545 21.79 5.18 -24.40
N PHE A 546 21.15 6.34 -24.28
CA PHE A 546 20.43 6.94 -25.39
C PHE A 546 21.37 7.70 -26.31
N LEU A 547 21.27 7.46 -27.62
CA LEU A 547 22.00 8.21 -28.65
C LEU A 547 21.02 9.12 -29.39
N PRO A 548 21.41 10.35 -29.77
CA PRO A 548 20.50 11.25 -30.46
C PRO A 548 20.29 10.77 -31.90
N VAL A 549 19.06 10.83 -32.38
CA VAL A 549 18.72 10.59 -33.79
C VAL A 549 18.47 11.93 -34.46
N VAL A 550 19.41 12.35 -35.31
CA VAL A 550 19.29 13.57 -36.12
C VAL A 550 18.84 13.15 -37.53
N GLU A 551 17.76 13.75 -38.04
CA GLU A 551 17.19 13.47 -39.37
C GLU A 551 17.88 14.25 -40.50
#